data_AF-A0A2D6CXX5-F1
#
_entry.id   AF-A0A2D6CXX5-F1
#
_cell.length_a   1.000
_cell.length_b   1.000
_cell.length_c   1.000
_cell.angle_alpha   90.00
_cell.angle_beta   90.00
_cell.angle_gamma   90.00
#
_symmetry.space_group_name_H-M   'P 1'
#
loop_
_entity.id
_entity.type
_entity.pdbx_description
1 polymer ?
#
loop_
_entity_poly.entity_id
_entity_poly.type
_entity_poly.pdbx_seq_one_letter_code
_entity_poly.pdbx_strand_id
1 'polypeptide(L)'
;MIQVNYSLMYQSTHDMFGDTGLIPAADAEGMGVVLMRSTTSGVCQRLMRRSFPKELANVDLDAFLLNYALSNPLVDCALMSLGSDADATWTNAVSDDVDGRLDLRALHRG
;
A
#
# COMPACT_ATOMS: atom_id res chain seq x y z
N MET A 1 -10.34 1.28 16.17
CA MET A 1 -9.17 1.15 15.29
C MET A 1 -8.84 -0.33 15.10
N ILE A 2 -8.48 -0.73 13.89
CA ILE A 2 -7.97 -2.07 13.56
C ILE A 2 -6.60 -1.97 12.87
N GLN A 3 -5.78 -3.01 13.05
CA GLN A 3 -4.55 -3.19 12.27
C GLN A 3 -4.71 -4.39 11.34
N VAL A 4 -4.50 -4.21 10.04
CA VAL A 4 -4.78 -5.22 9.02
C VAL A 4 -3.70 -5.31 7.95
N ASN A 5 -3.56 -6.49 7.35
CA ASN A 5 -2.70 -6.68 6.19
C ASN A 5 -3.48 -6.34 4.91
N TYR A 6 -3.11 -5.23 4.26
CA TYR A 6 -3.57 -4.85 2.94
C TYR A 6 -2.39 -4.30 2.14
N SER A 7 -2.19 -4.80 0.93
CA SER A 7 -1.17 -4.34 -0.02
C SER A 7 -1.48 -4.90 -1.41
N LEU A 8 -0.65 -4.59 -2.42
CA LEU A 8 -0.80 -5.14 -3.76
C LEU A 8 -0.92 -6.68 -3.78
N MET A 9 -0.22 -7.38 -2.87
CA MET A 9 -0.22 -8.84 -2.79
C MET A 9 -1.31 -9.42 -1.87
N TYR A 10 -1.87 -8.61 -0.96
CA TYR A 10 -2.79 -9.07 0.08
C TYR A 10 -4.04 -8.20 0.04
N GLN A 11 -5.08 -8.66 -0.66
CA GLN A 11 -6.31 -7.88 -0.87
C GLN A 11 -7.54 -8.47 -0.17
N SER A 12 -7.41 -9.57 0.55
CA SER A 12 -8.56 -10.25 1.18
C SER A 12 -9.31 -9.42 2.22
N THR A 13 -8.70 -8.36 2.73
CA THR A 13 -9.29 -7.43 3.71
C THR A 13 -10.09 -6.30 3.06
N HIS A 14 -9.91 -6.08 1.76
CA HIS A 14 -10.73 -5.18 0.94
C HIS A 14 -10.72 -5.63 -0.52
N ASP A 15 -11.81 -6.26 -0.95
CA ASP A 15 -12.11 -6.46 -2.36
C ASP A 15 -12.67 -5.17 -2.97
N MET A 16 -11.83 -4.46 -3.72
CA MET A 16 -12.18 -3.18 -4.37
C MET A 16 -13.22 -3.31 -5.49
N PHE A 17 -13.46 -4.50 -6.05
CA PHE A 17 -14.50 -4.69 -7.07
C PHE A 17 -15.90 -4.62 -6.45
N GLY A 18 -16.07 -5.27 -5.29
CA GLY A 18 -17.33 -5.33 -4.56
C GLY A 18 -17.46 -4.29 -3.44
N ASP A 19 -16.39 -3.58 -3.09
CA ASP A 19 -16.29 -2.73 -1.89
C ASP A 19 -16.66 -3.52 -0.62
N THR A 20 -16.12 -4.74 -0.52
CA THR A 20 -16.41 -5.68 0.58
C THR A 20 -15.15 -6.10 1.33
N GLY A 21 -15.33 -6.56 2.56
CA GLY A 21 -14.25 -7.07 3.39
C GLY A 21 -14.21 -6.42 4.77
N LEU A 22 -13.13 -6.69 5.49
CA LEU A 22 -12.93 -6.19 6.85
C LEU A 22 -12.73 -4.66 6.88
N ILE A 23 -12.04 -4.08 5.89
CA ILE A 23 -11.77 -2.64 5.85
C ILE A 23 -13.07 -1.82 5.66
N PRO A 24 -13.92 -2.08 4.65
CA PRO A 24 -15.22 -1.40 4.54
C PRO A 24 -16.12 -1.60 5.77
N ALA A 25 -16.13 -2.79 6.37
CA ALA A 25 -16.90 -3.05 7.59
C ALA A 25 -16.40 -2.23 8.79
N ALA A 26 -15.09 -2.03 8.92
CA ALA A 26 -14.50 -1.22 9.99
C ALA A 26 -14.78 0.27 9.79
N ASP A 27 -14.69 0.76 8.55
CA ASP A 27 -15.04 2.13 8.18
C ASP A 27 -16.52 2.44 8.50
N ALA A 28 -17.43 1.52 8.18
CA ALA A 28 -18.85 1.64 8.49
C ALA A 28 -19.15 1.76 10.01
N GLU A 29 -18.29 1.20 10.85
CA GLU A 29 -18.35 1.29 12.32
C GLU A 29 -17.55 2.48 12.87
N GLY A 30 -17.01 3.36 12.01
CA GLY A 30 -16.21 4.53 12.40
C GLY A 30 -14.85 4.15 13.01
N MET A 31 -14.30 2.99 12.67
CA MET A 31 -13.01 2.53 13.17
C MET A 31 -11.89 2.91 12.21
N GLY A 32 -10.84 3.57 12.73
CA GLY A 32 -9.63 3.79 11.92
C GLY A 32 -8.91 2.49 11.53
N VAL A 33 -8.29 2.49 10.35
CA VAL A 33 -7.64 1.37 9.68
C VAL A 33 -6.14 1.65 9.51
N VAL A 34 -5.31 0.84 10.15
CA VAL A 34 -3.85 0.91 10.07
C VAL A 34 -3.32 -0.30 9.31
N LEU A 35 -2.52 -0.07 8.26
CA LEU A 35 -1.94 -1.15 7.47
C LEU A 35 -0.65 -1.69 8.09
N MET A 36 -0.42 -2.99 7.92
CA MET A 36 0.89 -3.62 8.10
C MET A 36 1.37 -4.24 6.79
N ARG A 37 2.69 -4.37 6.64
CA ARG A 37 3.34 -4.98 5.46
C ARG A 37 2.97 -4.31 4.13
N SER A 38 2.77 -2.99 4.12
CA SER A 38 2.34 -2.21 2.95
C SER A 38 3.29 -2.35 1.75
N THR A 39 4.58 -2.59 1.98
CA THR A 39 5.59 -2.85 0.94
C THR A 39 5.84 -4.36 0.70
N THR A 40 4.91 -5.24 1.06
CA THR A 40 4.96 -6.70 0.79
C THR A 40 6.16 -7.46 1.40
N SER A 41 6.86 -6.87 2.38
CA SER A 41 8.06 -7.46 3.00
C SER A 41 9.14 -7.86 1.99
N GLY A 42 9.26 -7.11 0.89
CA GLY A 42 10.26 -7.33 -0.15
C GLY A 42 9.92 -8.45 -1.15
N VAL A 43 8.82 -9.18 -0.96
CA VAL A 43 8.49 -10.35 -1.81
C VAL A 43 8.15 -9.90 -3.23
N CYS A 44 7.27 -8.90 -3.38
CA CYS A 44 6.89 -8.38 -4.69
C CYS A 44 8.11 -7.78 -5.43
N GLN A 45 8.91 -6.99 -4.73
CA GLN A 45 10.11 -6.33 -5.27
C GLN A 45 11.12 -7.35 -5.80
N ARG A 46 11.40 -8.41 -5.03
CA ARG A 46 12.31 -9.50 -5.46
C ARG A 46 11.76 -10.23 -6.68
N LEU A 47 10.46 -10.53 -6.70
CA LEU A 47 9.81 -11.17 -7.84
C LEU A 47 9.89 -10.29 -9.09
N MET A 48 9.48 -9.04 -8.98
CA MET A 48 9.41 -8.09 -10.09
C MET A 48 10.78 -7.82 -10.68
N ARG A 49 11.79 -7.50 -9.84
CA ARG A 49 13.18 -7.28 -10.31
C ARG A 49 13.79 -8.53 -10.96
N ARG A 50 13.41 -9.73 -10.51
CA ARG A 50 13.87 -10.98 -11.14
C ARG A 50 13.23 -11.19 -12.52
N SER A 51 11.96 -10.86 -12.67
CA SER A 51 11.20 -11.09 -13.90
C SER A 51 11.43 -10.01 -14.96
N PHE A 52 11.63 -8.75 -14.54
CA PHE A 52 11.73 -7.57 -15.40
C PHE A 52 12.93 -6.68 -15.01
N PRO A 53 14.16 -7.22 -15.03
CA PRO A 53 15.33 -6.51 -14.50
C PRO A 53 15.70 -5.25 -15.29
N LYS A 54 15.39 -5.18 -16.59
CA LYS A 54 15.75 -4.02 -17.43
C LYS A 54 14.74 -2.89 -17.27
N GLU A 55 13.46 -3.24 -17.25
CA GLU A 55 12.33 -2.34 -17.16
C GLU A 55 12.27 -1.66 -15.79
N LEU A 56 12.70 -2.36 -14.74
CA LEU A 56 12.62 -1.90 -13.36
C LEU A 56 13.93 -1.33 -12.81
N ALA A 57 14.96 -1.14 -13.66
CA ALA A 57 16.28 -0.69 -13.22
C ALA A 57 16.25 0.67 -12.49
N ASN A 58 15.33 1.56 -12.89
CA ASN A 58 15.19 2.91 -12.34
C ASN A 58 13.81 3.15 -11.69
N VAL A 59 13.09 2.08 -11.35
CA VAL A 59 11.75 2.18 -10.74
C VAL A 59 11.88 1.99 -9.23
N ASP A 60 11.44 2.97 -8.47
CA ASP A 60 11.25 2.83 -7.02
C ASP A 60 9.98 2.02 -6.73
N LEU A 61 10.14 0.69 -6.74
CA LEU A 61 9.05 -0.24 -6.43
C LEU A 61 8.56 -0.11 -4.99
N ASP A 62 9.42 0.30 -4.05
CA ASP A 62 9.03 0.41 -2.66
C ASP A 62 8.06 1.59 -2.47
N ALA A 63 8.36 2.72 -3.12
CA ALA A 63 7.48 3.89 -3.11
C ALA A 63 6.18 3.61 -3.87
N PHE A 64 6.26 2.91 -5.01
CA PHE A 64 5.07 2.48 -5.75
C PHE A 64 4.14 1.61 -4.90
N LEU A 65 4.67 0.61 -4.20
CA LEU A 65 3.88 -0.31 -3.38
C LEU A 65 3.24 0.40 -2.18
N LEU A 66 3.97 1.31 -1.53
CA LEU A 66 3.43 2.09 -0.42
C LEU A 66 2.35 3.08 -0.91
N ASN A 67 2.58 3.76 -2.04
CA ASN A 67 1.58 4.59 -2.69
C ASN A 67 0.32 3.80 -3.01
N TYR A 68 0.44 2.62 -3.63
CA TYR A 68 -0.71 1.74 -3.90
C TYR A 68 -1.51 1.44 -2.62
N ALA A 69 -0.83 1.02 -1.54
CA ALA A 69 -1.51 0.68 -0.29
C ALA A 69 -2.24 1.88 0.33
N LEU A 70 -1.61 3.06 0.33
CA LEU A 70 -2.18 4.31 0.85
C LEU A 70 -3.19 4.97 -0.09
N SER A 71 -3.35 4.44 -1.30
CA SER A 71 -4.36 4.92 -2.26
C SER A 71 -5.76 4.37 -1.98
N ASN A 72 -5.89 3.45 -1.03
CA ASN A 72 -7.20 3.01 -0.57
C ASN A 72 -7.82 4.11 0.31
N PRO A 73 -8.98 4.68 -0.07
CA PRO A 73 -9.55 5.82 0.66
C PRO A 73 -10.05 5.47 2.07
N LEU A 74 -10.18 4.17 2.38
CA LEU A 74 -10.63 3.68 3.69
C LEU A 74 -9.47 3.36 4.64
N VAL A 75 -8.24 3.76 4.27
CA VAL A 75 -7.03 3.54 5.06
C VAL A 75 -6.56 4.85 5.65
N ASP A 76 -6.34 4.88 6.96
CA ASP A 76 -5.86 6.08 7.64
C ASP A 76 -4.33 6.20 7.59
N CYS A 77 -3.61 5.09 7.76
CA CYS A 77 -2.15 5.11 7.69
C CYS A 77 -1.53 3.73 7.45
N ALA A 78 -0.24 3.71 7.11
CA ALA A 78 0.58 2.52 7.03
C ALA A 78 1.60 2.51 8.18
N LEU A 79 1.66 1.40 8.92
CA LEU A 79 2.70 1.16 9.91
C LEU A 79 3.97 0.66 9.22
N MET A 80 5.02 1.48 9.28
CA MET A 80 6.31 1.18 8.66
C MET A 80 7.33 0.76 9.70
N SER A 81 8.03 -0.35 9.44
CA SER A 81 9.19 -0.77 10.25
C SER A 81 10.44 -0.11 9.69
N LEU A 82 11.07 0.74 10.50
CA LEU A 82 12.23 1.54 10.13
C LEU A 82 13.45 1.04 10.89
N GLY A 83 14.61 0.94 10.22
CA GLY A 83 15.88 0.53 10.82
C GLY A 83 16.92 1.66 10.90
N SER A 84 16.66 2.79 10.26
CA SER A 84 17.57 3.91 10.13
C SER A 84 16.85 5.25 9.95
N ASP A 85 17.56 6.36 10.15
CA ASP A 85 17.06 7.72 9.91
C ASP A 85 16.71 7.96 8.42
N ALA A 86 17.43 7.28 7.53
CA ALA A 86 17.15 7.31 6.09
C ALA A 86 15.78 6.70 5.78
N ASP A 87 15.38 5.62 6.47
CA ASP A 87 14.07 5.00 6.30
C ASP A 87 12.95 5.95 6.74
N ALA A 88 13.16 6.70 7.82
CA ALA A 88 12.21 7.71 8.30
C ALA A 88 12.06 8.85 7.30
N THR A 89 13.17 9.36 6.77
CA THR A 89 13.19 10.42 5.76
C THR A 89 12.44 9.99 4.49
N TRP A 90 12.71 8.77 4.01
CA TRP A 90 12.04 8.21 2.84
C TRP A 90 10.55 7.98 3.09
N THR A 91 10.17 7.43 4.25
CA THR A 91 8.76 7.20 4.58
C THR A 91 7.97 8.50 4.64
N ASN A 92 8.53 9.55 5.25
CA ASN A 92 7.90 10.86 5.27
C ASN A 92 7.73 11.41 3.86
N ALA A 93 8.76 11.33 3.01
CA ALA A 93 8.67 11.78 1.62
C ALA A 93 7.55 11.07 0.84
N VAL A 94 7.38 9.76 0.99
CA VAL A 94 6.29 9.00 0.34
C VAL A 94 4.91 9.26 0.98
N SER A 95 4.87 9.59 2.28
CA SER A 95 3.64 10.00 2.97
C SER A 95 3.16 11.36 2.45
N ASP A 96 4.08 12.30 2.29
CA ASP A 96 3.82 13.68 1.86
C ASP A 96 3.49 13.77 0.36
N ASP A 97 3.97 12.82 -0.45
CA ASP A 97 3.64 12.68 -1.87
C ASP A 97 2.22 12.11 -2.07
N VAL A 98 1.22 12.94 -1.77
CA VAL A 98 -0.20 12.63 -2.01
C VAL A 98 -0.56 12.62 -3.49
N ASP A 99 0.20 13.32 -4.33
CA ASP A 99 0.00 13.36 -5.79
C ASP A 99 0.43 12.03 -6.45
N GLY A 100 1.33 11.28 -5.81
CA GLY A 100 1.71 9.93 -6.20
C GLY A 100 0.65 8.84 -5.93
N ARG A 101 -0.47 9.19 -5.29
CA ARG A 101 -1.57 8.24 -5.03
C ARG A 101 -2.32 7.89 -6.32
N LEU A 102 -2.74 6.63 -6.40
CA LEU A 102 -3.39 6.04 -7.55
C LEU A 102 -4.92 6.09 -7.39
N ASP A 103 -5.65 6.28 -8.49
CA ASP A 103 -7.09 6.01 -8.48
C ASP A 103 -7.33 4.50 -8.55
N LEU A 104 -7.38 3.86 -7.39
CA LEU A 104 -7.62 2.42 -7.31
C LEU A 104 -9.01 2.03 -7.80
N ARG A 105 -10.02 2.90 -7.70
CA ARG A 105 -11.36 2.60 -8.19
C ARG A 105 -11.37 2.57 -9.72
N ALA A 106 -10.71 3.51 -10.37
CA ALA A 106 -10.51 3.48 -11.82
C ALA A 106 -9.73 2.23 -12.24
N LEU A 107 -8.63 1.90 -11.53
CA LEU A 107 -7.81 0.73 -11.82
C LEU A 107 -8.58 -0.59 -11.79
N HIS A 108 -9.51 -0.77 -10.84
CA HIS A 108 -10.30 -2.01 -10.72
C HIS A 108 -11.55 -2.04 -11.60
N ARG A 109 -11.96 -0.92 -12.22
CA ARG A 109 -13.18 -0.88 -13.04
C ARG A 109 -12.96 -1.03 -14.54
N GLY A 110 -11.73 -0.80 -15.02
CA GLY A 110 -11.35 -0.96 -16.43
C GLY A 110 -11.80 0.19 -17.32
#